data_AF-A0A813H4D1-F1
#
_entry.id   AF-A0A813H4D1-F1
#
_cell.length_a   1.000
_cell.length_b   1.000
_cell.length_c   1.000
_cell.angle_alpha   90.00
_cell.angle_beta   90.00
_cell.angle_gamma   90.00
#
_symmetry.space_group_name_H-M   'P 1'
#
loop_
_entity.id
_entity.type
_entity.pdbx_description
1 polymer ?
#
loop_
_entity_poly.entity_id
_entity_poly.type
_entity_poly.pdbx_seq_one_letter_code
_entity_poly.pdbx_strand_id
1 'polypeptide(L)'
;MCRGGGMFNPTKIWRRWHRRVNVTQKRHAVVTALAASSLPPLVMARGHRIGEIAELPLVVSDGLESVQKTKQAVELLTKLGCGPELQKVLDSKKLRAGQGKARNRRFRMRLGPLVIYKEDNGISRAMRNIPGVETACVDNLNLLRLAPGGSIGRFVIWTEGAFKHLAEIYGTAKGGAPLKKGYNLPRAAMENADVARIINSTEIQSVLRPKLEAPKTFLAKSNPLKNKSVMARLNPGVLKRKELRKQSSEKGTAAFDMVQKKRKARVEASKAHNKTQKKGDATFYKTLMAAFEAKAAEGKAVKKADDAEEEE
;
A
#
# COMPACT_ATOMS: atom_id res chain seq x y z
N MET A 1 27.48 21.11 -31.58
CA MET A 1 26.23 20.55 -32.12
C MET A 1 25.76 21.45 -33.26
N CYS A 2 25.66 20.94 -34.48
CA CYS A 2 25.40 21.74 -35.68
C CYS A 2 24.13 21.23 -36.39
N ARG A 3 23.36 22.13 -37.02
CA ARG A 3 22.22 21.76 -37.86
C ARG A 3 22.72 20.91 -39.05
N GLY A 4 22.16 19.71 -39.22
CA GLY A 4 22.62 18.75 -40.24
C GLY A 4 23.85 17.91 -39.84
N GLY A 5 24.38 18.10 -38.63
CA GLY A 5 25.46 17.27 -38.09
C GLY A 5 25.00 15.85 -37.76
N GLY A 6 25.96 14.91 -37.61
CA GLY A 6 25.68 13.52 -37.26
C GLY A 6 25.11 13.36 -35.84
N MET A 7 24.20 12.40 -35.69
CA MET A 7 23.67 12.01 -34.38
C MET A 7 24.77 11.37 -33.52
N PHE A 8 24.85 11.74 -32.24
CA PHE A 8 25.70 11.05 -31.27
C PHE A 8 25.20 9.60 -31.06
N ASN A 9 26.13 8.63 -31.18
CA ASN A 9 25.86 7.20 -31.16
C ASN A 9 24.78 6.74 -32.18
N PRO A 10 25.07 6.77 -33.49
CA PRO A 10 24.12 6.37 -34.52
C PRO A 10 23.75 4.89 -34.39
N THR A 11 22.51 4.54 -34.73
CA THR A 11 22.03 3.16 -34.65
C THR A 11 22.84 2.25 -35.56
N LYS A 12 23.51 1.26 -34.98
CA LYS A 12 24.33 0.29 -35.70
C LYS A 12 23.55 -1.01 -35.96
N ILE A 13 23.95 -1.70 -37.02
CA ILE A 13 23.35 -2.97 -37.43
C ILE A 13 23.54 -4.08 -36.39
N TRP A 14 24.66 -4.07 -35.65
CA TRP A 14 25.02 -5.08 -34.65
C TRP A 14 24.36 -4.91 -33.28
N ARG A 15 23.32 -4.08 -33.18
CA ARG A 15 22.48 -4.05 -31.98
C ARG A 15 21.97 -5.47 -31.70
N ARG A 16 22.03 -5.94 -30.46
CA ARG A 16 21.47 -7.26 -30.09
C ARG A 16 19.94 -7.22 -30.20
N TRP A 17 19.39 -7.60 -31.36
CA TRP A 17 17.93 -7.62 -31.62
C TRP A 17 17.25 -8.85 -31.01
N HIS A 18 17.85 -10.02 -31.17
CA HIS A 18 17.29 -11.27 -30.69
C HIS A 18 17.64 -11.53 -29.22
N ARG A 19 16.76 -12.25 -28.52
CA ARG A 19 16.95 -12.72 -27.15
C ARG A 19 16.70 -14.23 -27.12
N ARG A 20 17.73 -14.98 -26.71
CA ARG A 20 17.60 -16.42 -26.44
C ARG A 20 16.88 -16.58 -25.11
N VAL A 21 15.76 -17.30 -25.12
CA VAL A 21 14.99 -17.66 -23.93
C VAL A 21 15.00 -19.18 -23.81
N ASN A 22 15.15 -19.67 -22.57
CA ASN A 22 15.26 -21.09 -22.29
C ASN A 22 13.99 -21.84 -22.74
N VAL A 23 14.18 -23.03 -23.32
CA VAL A 23 13.07 -23.84 -23.86
C VAL A 23 12.09 -24.21 -22.75
N THR A 24 12.58 -24.61 -21.58
CA THR A 24 11.77 -24.94 -20.40
C THR A 24 10.91 -23.76 -19.94
N GLN A 25 11.48 -22.55 -19.89
CA GLN A 25 10.75 -21.32 -19.54
C GLN A 25 9.66 -21.00 -20.56
N LYS A 26 9.94 -21.14 -21.87
CA LYS A 26 8.93 -20.98 -22.92
C LYS A 26 7.79 -21.98 -22.76
N ARG A 27 8.10 -23.24 -22.47
CA ARG A 27 7.10 -24.31 -22.26
C ARG A 27 6.22 -24.01 -21.04
N HIS A 28 6.82 -23.63 -19.90
CA HIS A 28 6.05 -23.23 -18.72
C HIS A 28 5.16 -22.03 -18.99
N ALA A 29 5.65 -21.00 -19.68
CA ALA A 29 4.85 -19.84 -20.03
C ALA A 29 3.62 -20.20 -20.89
N VAL A 30 3.77 -21.13 -21.83
CA VAL A 30 2.65 -21.63 -22.64
C VAL A 30 1.64 -22.37 -21.76
N VAL A 31 2.09 -23.30 -20.91
CA VAL A 31 1.22 -24.04 -19.98
C VAL A 31 0.46 -23.09 -19.04
N THR A 32 1.13 -22.08 -18.48
CA THR A 32 0.48 -21.08 -17.62
C THR A 32 -0.56 -20.25 -18.39
N ALA A 33 -0.27 -19.88 -19.65
CA ALA A 33 -1.24 -19.16 -20.47
C ALA A 33 -2.47 -20.02 -20.82
N LEU A 34 -2.28 -21.32 -21.05
CA LEU A 34 -3.37 -22.28 -21.27
C LEU A 34 -4.23 -22.45 -20.01
N ALA A 35 -3.61 -22.65 -18.85
CA ALA A 35 -4.33 -22.73 -17.57
C ALA A 35 -5.11 -21.44 -17.26
N ALA A 36 -4.60 -20.28 -17.65
CA ALA A 36 -5.32 -19.02 -17.50
C ALA A 36 -6.54 -18.91 -18.43
N SER A 37 -6.49 -19.54 -19.61
CA SER A 37 -7.59 -19.50 -20.59
C SER A 37 -8.83 -20.30 -20.17
N SER A 38 -8.68 -21.27 -19.27
CA SER A 38 -9.79 -22.06 -18.72
C SER A 38 -10.52 -21.37 -17.57
N LEU A 39 -9.98 -20.27 -17.02
CA LEU A 39 -10.57 -19.58 -15.86
C LEU A 39 -11.39 -18.37 -16.31
N PRO A 40 -12.74 -18.38 -16.15
CA PRO A 40 -13.59 -17.26 -16.54
C PRO A 40 -13.18 -15.90 -15.96
N PRO A 41 -12.77 -15.78 -14.68
CA PRO A 41 -12.35 -14.49 -14.12
C PRO A 41 -11.16 -13.88 -14.85
N LEU A 42 -10.18 -14.70 -15.25
CA LEU A 42 -9.00 -14.21 -15.97
C LEU A 42 -9.35 -13.80 -17.41
N VAL A 43 -10.23 -14.55 -18.06
CA VAL A 43 -10.70 -14.25 -19.42
C VAL A 43 -11.53 -12.98 -19.47
N MET A 44 -12.41 -12.77 -18.48
CA MET A 44 -13.16 -11.53 -18.30
C MET A 44 -12.25 -10.35 -17.95
N ALA A 45 -11.29 -10.53 -17.02
CA ALA A 45 -10.35 -9.48 -16.63
C ALA A 45 -9.47 -9.01 -17.79
N ARG A 46 -9.11 -9.93 -18.70
CA ARG A 46 -8.43 -9.58 -19.95
C ARG A 46 -9.30 -8.71 -20.87
N GLY A 47 -10.62 -8.81 -20.71
CA GLY A 47 -11.62 -7.97 -21.35
C GLY A 47 -12.44 -8.65 -22.43
N HIS A 48 -12.43 -9.99 -22.54
CA HIS A 48 -13.30 -10.71 -23.47
C HIS A 48 -14.76 -10.70 -22.99
N ARG A 49 -15.72 -10.59 -23.92
CA ARG A 49 -17.16 -10.70 -23.63
C ARG A 49 -17.58 -12.16 -23.72
N ILE A 50 -17.66 -12.82 -22.57
CA ILE A 50 -17.95 -14.26 -22.46
C ILE A 50 -19.27 -14.56 -21.73
N GLY A 51 -20.16 -13.57 -21.60
CA GLY A 51 -21.38 -13.70 -20.78
C GLY A 51 -22.43 -14.69 -21.32
N GLU A 52 -22.43 -14.93 -22.63
CA GLU A 52 -23.34 -15.89 -23.30
C GLU A 52 -22.74 -17.28 -23.48
N ILE A 53 -21.49 -17.49 -23.04
CA ILE A 53 -20.77 -18.75 -23.21
C ILE A 53 -21.15 -19.69 -22.06
N ALA A 54 -21.51 -20.94 -22.40
CA ALA A 54 -21.93 -21.93 -21.43
C ALA A 54 -20.82 -22.36 -20.45
N GLU A 55 -19.60 -22.57 -20.95
CA GLU A 55 -18.49 -23.07 -20.16
C GLU A 55 -17.11 -22.60 -20.64
N LEU A 56 -16.14 -22.64 -19.73
CA LEU A 56 -14.72 -22.55 -20.04
C LEU A 56 -13.99 -23.68 -19.31
N PRO A 57 -13.04 -24.39 -19.96
CA PRO A 57 -12.60 -24.23 -21.36
C PRO A 57 -13.66 -24.66 -22.37
N LEU A 58 -13.86 -23.89 -23.45
CA LEU A 58 -14.86 -24.21 -24.48
C LEU A 58 -14.31 -25.24 -25.45
N VAL A 59 -14.90 -26.43 -25.46
CA VAL A 59 -14.54 -27.54 -26.36
C VAL A 59 -15.70 -27.80 -27.33
N VAL A 60 -15.37 -27.92 -28.61
CA VAL A 60 -16.31 -28.13 -29.72
C VAL A 60 -15.93 -29.41 -30.44
N SER A 61 -16.90 -30.08 -31.05
CA SER A 61 -16.64 -31.28 -31.84
C SER A 61 -15.68 -31.03 -33.02
N ASP A 62 -14.99 -32.08 -33.45
CA ASP A 62 -14.01 -32.04 -34.55
C ASP A 62 -14.66 -31.67 -35.91
N GLY A 63 -15.99 -31.69 -36.00
CA GLY A 63 -16.72 -31.15 -37.15
C GLY A 63 -16.43 -29.67 -37.43
N LEU A 64 -15.90 -28.92 -36.45
CA LEU A 64 -15.43 -27.55 -36.68
C LEU A 64 -14.21 -27.48 -37.63
N GLU A 65 -13.39 -28.54 -37.69
CA GLU A 65 -12.17 -28.56 -38.50
C GLU A 65 -12.47 -28.58 -40.02
N SER A 66 -13.62 -29.14 -40.40
CA SER A 66 -14.06 -29.28 -41.80
C SER A 66 -14.83 -28.08 -42.35
N VAL A 67 -15.05 -27.03 -41.55
CA VAL A 67 -15.73 -25.80 -42.00
C VAL A 67 -14.87 -25.08 -43.02
N GLN A 68 -15.40 -24.88 -44.23
CA GLN A 68 -14.66 -24.24 -45.33
C GLN A 68 -15.08 -22.79 -45.59
N LYS A 69 -16.34 -22.42 -45.30
CA LYS A 69 -16.88 -21.09 -45.61
C LYS A 69 -16.86 -20.17 -44.38
N THR A 70 -16.40 -18.94 -44.56
CA THR A 70 -16.39 -17.89 -43.53
C THR A 70 -17.79 -17.61 -42.96
N LYS A 71 -18.83 -17.65 -43.81
CA LYS A 71 -20.23 -17.48 -43.38
C LYS A 71 -20.64 -18.53 -42.34
N GLN A 72 -20.35 -19.79 -42.62
CA GLN A 72 -20.65 -20.92 -41.71
C GLN A 72 -19.87 -20.78 -40.40
N ALA A 73 -18.60 -20.37 -40.48
CA ALA A 73 -17.78 -20.11 -39.30
C ALA A 73 -18.34 -19.00 -38.40
N VAL A 74 -18.83 -17.89 -38.97
CA VAL A 74 -19.46 -16.81 -38.20
C VAL A 74 -20.77 -17.26 -37.57
N GLU A 75 -21.61 -18.00 -38.31
CA GLU A 75 -22.86 -18.56 -37.79
C GLU A 75 -22.61 -19.51 -36.62
N LEU A 76 -21.59 -20.36 -36.72
CA LEU A 76 -21.20 -21.29 -35.66
C LEU A 76 -20.69 -20.54 -34.42
N LEU A 77 -19.77 -19.58 -34.57
CA LEU A 77 -19.29 -18.77 -33.44
C LEU A 77 -20.41 -17.98 -32.76
N THR A 78 -21.38 -17.49 -33.53
CA THR A 78 -22.55 -16.80 -32.99
C THR A 78 -23.43 -17.75 -32.19
N LYS A 79 -23.67 -18.97 -32.68
CA LYS A 79 -24.41 -20.02 -31.96
C LYS A 79 -23.71 -20.45 -30.67
N LEU A 80 -22.37 -20.39 -30.62
CA LEU A 80 -21.57 -20.66 -29.42
C LEU A 80 -21.57 -19.50 -28.41
N GLY A 81 -22.32 -18.41 -28.63
CA GLY A 81 -22.36 -17.24 -27.74
C GLY A 81 -21.18 -16.28 -27.90
N CYS A 82 -20.38 -16.39 -28.98
CA CYS A 82 -19.26 -15.49 -29.24
C CYS A 82 -19.68 -14.20 -29.97
N GLY A 83 -20.98 -14.03 -30.29
CA GLY A 83 -21.50 -12.88 -31.03
C GLY A 83 -21.10 -11.52 -30.44
N PRO A 84 -21.31 -11.27 -29.13
CA PRO A 84 -20.93 -10.01 -28.49
C PRO A 84 -19.43 -9.71 -28.55
N GLU A 85 -18.58 -10.74 -28.51
CA GLU A 85 -17.13 -10.61 -28.63
C GLU A 85 -16.71 -10.28 -30.07
N LEU A 86 -17.30 -10.94 -31.06
CA LEU A 86 -17.05 -10.65 -32.48
C LEU A 86 -17.45 -9.22 -32.83
N GLN A 87 -18.62 -8.77 -32.37
CA GLN A 87 -19.09 -7.40 -32.58
C GLN A 87 -18.12 -6.38 -31.95
N LYS A 88 -17.69 -6.62 -30.70
CA LYS A 88 -16.71 -5.76 -30.01
C LYS A 88 -15.40 -5.64 -30.80
N VAL A 89 -14.94 -6.73 -31.41
CA VAL A 89 -13.70 -6.73 -32.20
C VAL A 89 -13.90 -5.97 -33.51
N LEU A 90 -15.03 -6.15 -34.18
CA LEU A 90 -15.40 -5.44 -35.41
C LEU A 90 -15.43 -3.92 -35.18
N ASP A 91 -16.12 -3.47 -34.13
CA ASP A 91 -16.23 -2.05 -33.76
C ASP A 91 -14.89 -1.42 -33.33
N SER A 92 -13.94 -2.25 -32.91
CA SER A 92 -12.64 -1.80 -32.42
C SER A 92 -11.66 -1.38 -33.52
N LYS A 93 -11.97 -1.68 -34.79
CA LYS A 93 -11.10 -1.36 -35.93
C LYS A 93 -11.08 0.14 -36.17
N LYS A 94 -10.01 0.81 -35.71
CA LYS A 94 -9.82 2.26 -35.84
C LYS A 94 -8.49 2.61 -36.49
N LEU A 95 -8.41 3.80 -37.07
CA LEU A 95 -7.14 4.34 -37.58
C LEU A 95 -6.15 4.54 -36.42
N ARG A 96 -4.92 4.06 -36.59
CA ARG A 96 -3.85 4.19 -35.59
C ARG A 96 -3.40 5.66 -35.52
N ALA A 97 -3.23 6.18 -34.31
CA ALA A 97 -2.64 7.50 -34.11
C ALA A 97 -1.13 7.52 -34.44
N GLY A 98 -0.62 8.68 -34.85
CA GLY A 98 0.80 8.92 -35.09
C GLY A 98 1.37 8.38 -36.42
N GLN A 99 2.70 8.30 -36.49
CA GLN A 99 3.49 8.00 -37.70
C GLN A 99 3.38 6.54 -38.19
N GLY A 100 2.75 5.66 -37.40
CA GLY A 100 2.54 4.26 -37.79
C GLY A 100 1.69 4.12 -39.07
N LYS A 101 0.80 5.09 -39.33
CA LYS A 101 -0.06 5.10 -40.53
C LYS A 101 0.75 5.07 -41.83
N ALA A 102 1.85 5.82 -41.89
CA ALA A 102 2.74 5.89 -43.06
C ALA A 102 3.60 4.63 -43.25
N ARG A 103 3.64 3.71 -42.27
CA ARG A 103 4.50 2.51 -42.28
C ARG A 103 3.67 1.23 -42.32
N ASN A 104 2.66 1.16 -43.19
CA ASN A 104 1.77 0.01 -43.40
C ASN A 104 1.05 -0.52 -42.15
N ARG A 105 0.87 0.32 -41.12
CA ARG A 105 0.23 -0.04 -39.84
C ARG A 105 -0.98 0.87 -39.58
N ARG A 106 -1.79 1.10 -40.61
CA ARG A 106 -2.90 2.07 -40.64
C ARG A 106 -4.01 1.78 -39.64
N PHE A 107 -4.36 0.52 -39.43
CA PHE A 107 -5.43 0.11 -38.52
C PHE A 107 -4.89 -0.54 -37.24
N ARG A 108 -5.64 -0.37 -36.15
CA ARG A 108 -5.50 -1.15 -34.91
C ARG A 108 -6.86 -1.78 -34.62
N MET A 109 -6.83 -3.04 -34.19
CA MET A 109 -8.01 -3.79 -33.77
C MET A 109 -7.69 -4.57 -32.50
N ARG A 110 -8.72 -4.97 -31.77
CA ARG A 110 -8.61 -5.90 -30.64
C ARG A 110 -8.46 -7.33 -31.15
N LEU A 111 -7.97 -8.19 -30.28
CA LEU A 111 -7.87 -9.63 -30.53
C LEU A 111 -9.09 -10.31 -29.91
N GLY A 112 -9.75 -11.14 -30.69
CA GLY A 112 -10.88 -11.96 -30.29
C GLY A 112 -10.46 -13.40 -29.95
N PRO A 113 -11.35 -14.38 -30.16
CA PRO A 113 -11.08 -15.77 -29.81
C PRO A 113 -9.89 -16.34 -30.57
N LEU A 114 -9.19 -17.28 -29.93
CA LEU A 114 -8.19 -18.13 -30.55
C LEU A 114 -8.78 -19.53 -30.72
N VAL A 115 -8.92 -20.00 -31.96
CA VAL A 115 -9.42 -21.35 -32.26
C VAL A 115 -8.23 -22.29 -32.40
N ILE A 116 -8.17 -23.33 -31.57
CA ILE A 116 -7.10 -24.32 -31.59
C ILE A 116 -7.64 -25.62 -32.15
N TYR A 117 -6.95 -26.14 -33.17
CA TYR A 117 -7.31 -27.34 -33.91
C TYR A 117 -6.16 -28.34 -33.93
N LYS A 118 -6.48 -29.60 -34.23
CA LYS A 118 -5.48 -30.65 -34.41
C LYS A 118 -5.01 -30.68 -35.87
N GLU A 119 -5.94 -30.87 -36.80
CA GLU A 119 -5.65 -30.97 -38.23
C GLU A 119 -6.34 -29.84 -39.01
N ASP A 120 -5.69 -29.36 -40.08
CA ASP A 120 -6.25 -28.28 -40.92
C ASP A 120 -7.05 -28.85 -42.09
N ASN A 121 -8.34 -29.10 -41.87
CA ASN A 121 -9.28 -29.57 -42.89
C ASN A 121 -10.08 -28.43 -43.55
N GLY A 122 -9.60 -27.18 -43.45
CA GLY A 122 -10.24 -25.99 -44.01
C GLY A 122 -10.48 -24.88 -42.99
N ILE A 123 -10.42 -25.20 -41.70
CA ILE A 123 -10.65 -24.26 -40.59
C ILE A 123 -9.74 -23.03 -40.64
N SER A 124 -8.47 -23.20 -41.03
CA SER A 124 -7.54 -22.06 -41.12
C SER A 124 -8.01 -21.05 -42.16
N ARG A 125 -8.53 -21.51 -43.30
CA ARG A 125 -9.03 -20.67 -44.39
C ARG A 125 -10.38 -20.04 -44.03
N ALA A 126 -11.27 -20.80 -43.40
CA ALA A 126 -12.59 -20.32 -43.01
C ALA A 126 -12.53 -19.22 -41.93
N MET A 127 -11.59 -19.31 -40.98
CA MET A 127 -11.51 -18.39 -39.84
C MET A 127 -10.59 -17.18 -40.07
N ARG A 128 -9.59 -17.27 -40.96
CA ARG A 128 -8.53 -16.23 -41.14
C ARG A 128 -9.05 -14.83 -41.44
N ASN A 129 -10.17 -14.72 -42.18
CA ASN A 129 -10.71 -13.42 -42.60
C ASN A 129 -11.71 -12.82 -41.60
N ILE A 130 -12.05 -13.54 -40.52
CA ILE A 130 -12.94 -13.02 -39.48
C ILE A 130 -12.13 -12.03 -38.62
N PRO A 131 -12.61 -10.79 -38.41
CA PRO A 131 -11.86 -9.79 -37.65
C PRO A 131 -11.44 -10.28 -36.26
N GLY A 132 -10.12 -10.38 -36.05
CA GLY A 132 -9.48 -10.62 -34.76
C GLY A 132 -9.61 -12.04 -34.21
N VAL A 133 -10.24 -12.94 -34.97
CA VAL A 133 -10.16 -14.38 -34.73
C VAL A 133 -8.80 -14.85 -35.25
N GLU A 134 -8.10 -15.64 -34.45
CA GLU A 134 -6.88 -16.31 -34.87
C GLU A 134 -7.06 -17.81 -34.75
N THR A 135 -6.31 -18.56 -35.55
CA THR A 135 -6.25 -20.02 -35.45
C THR A 135 -4.84 -20.47 -35.05
N ALA A 136 -4.71 -21.61 -34.39
CA ALA A 136 -3.42 -22.23 -34.11
C ALA A 136 -3.54 -23.76 -34.11
N CYS A 137 -2.53 -24.44 -34.64
CA CYS A 137 -2.40 -25.89 -34.48
C CYS A 137 -1.87 -26.19 -33.06
N VAL A 138 -2.40 -27.24 -32.44
CA VAL A 138 -2.05 -27.68 -31.09
C VAL A 138 -0.57 -28.08 -30.92
N ASP A 139 0.07 -28.58 -31.97
CA ASP A 139 1.50 -28.93 -31.95
C ASP A 139 2.39 -27.69 -31.83
N ASN A 140 1.95 -26.61 -32.47
CA ASN A 140 2.73 -25.40 -32.67
C ASN A 140 2.12 -24.20 -31.93
N LEU A 141 1.76 -24.40 -30.66
CA LEU A 141 1.22 -23.35 -29.81
C LEU A 141 2.23 -22.24 -29.55
N ASN A 142 1.85 -21.02 -29.95
CA ASN A 142 2.67 -19.83 -29.78
C ASN A 142 2.19 -19.01 -28.58
N LEU A 143 3.10 -18.77 -27.63
CA LEU A 143 2.85 -17.90 -26.47
C LEU A 143 2.36 -16.51 -26.87
N LEU A 144 2.85 -15.94 -27.98
CA LEU A 144 2.45 -14.61 -28.44
C LEU A 144 0.98 -14.55 -28.89
N ARG A 145 0.41 -15.68 -29.33
CA ARG A 145 -1.02 -15.79 -29.62
C ARG A 145 -1.82 -16.08 -28.34
N LEU A 146 -1.33 -16.92 -27.45
CA LEU A 146 -2.02 -17.25 -26.19
C LEU A 146 -2.06 -16.08 -25.20
N ALA A 147 -0.96 -15.32 -25.09
CA ALA A 147 -0.81 -14.19 -24.19
C ALA A 147 -0.32 -12.92 -24.92
N PRO A 148 -1.14 -12.33 -25.82
CA PRO A 148 -0.73 -11.17 -26.59
C PRO A 148 -0.49 -9.96 -25.67
N GLY A 149 0.63 -9.27 -25.89
CA GLY A 149 1.05 -8.15 -25.03
C GLY A 149 1.45 -8.55 -23.61
N GLY A 150 1.66 -9.84 -23.34
CA GLY A 150 1.98 -10.35 -22.00
C GLY A 150 0.77 -10.50 -21.07
N SER A 151 -0.44 -10.29 -21.58
CA SER A 151 -1.70 -10.48 -20.83
C SER A 151 -2.18 -11.94 -20.92
N ILE A 152 -2.40 -12.59 -19.77
CA ILE A 152 -2.91 -13.96 -19.67
C ILE A 152 -4.44 -14.02 -19.75
N GLY A 153 -5.01 -15.20 -20.01
CA GLY A 153 -6.47 -15.40 -20.07
C GLY A 153 -7.08 -14.98 -21.41
N ARG A 154 -6.48 -15.35 -22.54
CA ARG A 154 -7.17 -15.16 -23.84
C ARG A 154 -8.35 -16.14 -23.92
N PHE A 155 -9.44 -15.72 -24.54
CA PHE A 155 -10.55 -16.62 -24.84
C PHE A 155 -10.13 -17.60 -25.95
N VAL A 156 -10.13 -18.89 -25.63
CA VAL A 156 -9.67 -19.98 -26.50
C VAL A 156 -10.81 -20.96 -26.73
N ILE A 157 -10.98 -21.38 -27.98
CA ILE A 157 -11.94 -22.40 -28.42
C ILE A 157 -11.14 -23.61 -28.88
N TRP A 158 -11.46 -24.78 -28.35
CA TRP A 158 -10.76 -26.03 -28.66
C TRP A 158 -11.60 -26.93 -29.55
N THR A 159 -10.97 -27.60 -30.51
CA THR A 159 -11.55 -28.83 -31.07
C THR A 159 -11.29 -29.99 -30.12
N GLU A 160 -12.17 -30.99 -30.11
CA GLU A 160 -12.10 -32.15 -29.23
C GLU A 160 -10.76 -32.89 -29.39
N GLY A 161 -10.34 -33.14 -30.63
CA GLY A 161 -9.07 -33.75 -30.99
C GLY A 161 -7.88 -32.94 -30.51
N ALA A 162 -7.93 -31.61 -30.61
CA ALA A 162 -6.88 -30.74 -30.09
C ALA A 162 -6.81 -30.79 -28.56
N PHE A 163 -7.96 -30.81 -27.89
CA PHE A 163 -8.02 -30.86 -26.43
C PHE A 163 -7.45 -32.17 -25.87
N LYS A 164 -7.78 -33.31 -26.49
CA LYS A 164 -7.20 -34.62 -26.13
C LYS A 164 -5.68 -34.64 -26.36
N HIS A 165 -5.22 -34.08 -27.47
CA HIS A 165 -3.80 -34.09 -27.82
C HIS A 165 -2.92 -33.26 -26.86
N LEU A 166 -3.47 -32.29 -26.13
CA LEU A 166 -2.72 -31.54 -25.10
C LEU A 166 -2.09 -32.45 -24.04
N ALA A 167 -2.80 -33.51 -23.63
CA ALA A 167 -2.32 -34.44 -22.61
C ALA A 167 -1.09 -35.23 -23.11
N GLU A 168 -1.06 -35.58 -24.40
CA GLU A 168 0.08 -36.23 -25.04
C GLU A 168 1.30 -35.27 -25.16
N ILE A 169 1.03 -33.98 -25.37
CA ILE A 169 2.08 -32.96 -25.51
C ILE A 169 2.73 -32.63 -24.17
N TYR A 170 1.94 -32.41 -23.12
CA TYR A 170 2.41 -31.84 -21.85
C TYR A 170 2.42 -32.83 -20.68
N GLY A 171 1.84 -34.02 -20.85
CA GLY A 171 1.71 -35.01 -19.78
C GLY A 171 0.66 -34.63 -18.74
N THR A 172 0.75 -35.26 -17.58
CA THR A 172 -0.14 -35.00 -16.43
C THR A 172 0.66 -34.44 -15.26
N ALA A 173 -0.01 -34.03 -14.18
CA ALA A 173 0.70 -33.58 -12.97
C ALA A 173 1.55 -34.69 -12.33
N LYS A 174 1.21 -35.97 -12.58
CA LYS A 174 1.87 -37.15 -11.99
C LYS A 174 2.84 -37.84 -12.95
N GLY A 175 2.63 -37.74 -14.26
CA GLY A 175 3.44 -38.41 -15.29
C GLY A 175 4.10 -37.42 -16.25
N GLY A 176 5.30 -37.77 -16.73
CA GLY A 176 6.05 -36.96 -17.71
C GLY A 176 5.35 -36.85 -19.07
N ALA A 177 5.75 -35.88 -19.88
CA ALA A 177 5.18 -35.62 -21.19
C ALA A 177 5.69 -36.62 -22.26
N PRO A 178 4.81 -37.39 -22.94
CA PRO A 178 5.21 -38.32 -23.99
C PRO A 178 5.93 -37.65 -25.16
N LEU A 179 5.36 -36.58 -25.72
CA LEU A 179 5.90 -35.94 -26.93
C LEU A 179 7.05 -34.97 -26.61
N LYS A 180 7.01 -34.32 -25.46
CA LYS A 180 8.08 -33.40 -25.02
C LYS A 180 9.08 -34.13 -24.14
N LYS A 181 10.07 -34.78 -24.79
CA LYS A 181 11.15 -35.51 -24.12
C LYS A 181 11.74 -34.72 -22.93
N GLY A 182 11.74 -35.36 -21.76
CA GLY A 182 12.31 -34.82 -20.52
C GLY A 182 11.58 -33.60 -19.94
N TYR A 183 10.35 -33.32 -20.38
CA TYR A 183 9.54 -32.23 -19.85
C TYR A 183 8.50 -32.71 -18.86
N ASN A 184 8.41 -32.02 -17.73
CA ASN A 184 7.37 -32.17 -16.73
C ASN A 184 6.66 -30.82 -16.53
N LEU A 185 5.39 -30.87 -16.14
CA LEU A 185 4.65 -29.68 -15.75
C LEU A 185 5.32 -28.99 -14.55
N PRO A 186 5.25 -27.64 -14.46
CA PRO A 186 5.83 -26.92 -13.32
C PRO A 186 5.06 -27.27 -12.05
N ARG A 187 5.78 -27.58 -10.97
CA ARG A 187 5.19 -27.77 -9.64
C ARG A 187 4.95 -26.41 -8.97
N ALA A 188 3.73 -26.19 -8.49
CA ALA A 188 3.39 -24.99 -7.75
C ALA A 188 4.11 -24.98 -6.38
N ALA A 189 4.40 -23.80 -5.85
CA ALA A 189 4.99 -23.65 -4.52
C ALA A 189 3.99 -24.00 -3.39
N MET A 190 2.69 -23.92 -3.67
CA MET A 190 1.61 -24.32 -2.78
C MET A 190 0.72 -25.32 -3.50
N GLU A 191 0.27 -26.35 -2.78
CA GLU A 191 -0.69 -27.32 -3.31
C GLU A 191 -2.10 -26.71 -3.44
N ASN A 192 -2.53 -25.96 -2.41
CA ASN A 192 -3.77 -25.19 -2.43
C ASN A 192 -3.46 -23.69 -2.38
N ALA A 193 -3.98 -22.93 -3.34
CA ALA A 193 -3.77 -21.48 -3.44
C ALA A 193 -4.76 -20.66 -2.59
N ASP A 194 -5.80 -21.29 -2.02
CA ASP A 194 -6.76 -20.62 -1.15
C ASP A 194 -6.20 -20.41 0.26
N VAL A 195 -5.42 -19.33 0.40
CA VAL A 195 -4.81 -18.92 1.65
C VAL A 195 -5.87 -18.59 2.71
N ALA A 196 -7.03 -18.04 2.31
CA ALA A 196 -8.08 -17.68 3.24
C ALA A 196 -8.68 -18.94 3.89
N ARG A 197 -8.93 -19.99 3.11
CA ARG A 197 -9.38 -21.28 3.64
C ARG A 197 -8.35 -21.90 4.58
N ILE A 198 -7.07 -21.85 4.24
CA ILE A 198 -6.00 -22.36 5.11
C ILE A 198 -5.98 -21.57 6.43
N ILE A 199 -5.96 -20.23 6.37
CA ILE A 199 -5.95 -19.38 7.57
C ILE A 199 -7.18 -19.63 8.45
N ASN A 200 -8.36 -19.79 7.86
CA ASN A 200 -9.62 -19.97 8.58
C ASN A 200 -9.89 -21.43 9.01
N SER A 201 -8.95 -22.34 8.76
CA SER A 201 -9.05 -23.73 9.21
C SER A 201 -9.00 -23.82 10.73
N THR A 202 -9.67 -24.83 11.30
CA THR A 202 -9.74 -25.02 12.75
C THR A 202 -8.38 -25.29 13.37
N GLU A 203 -7.50 -25.96 12.64
CA GLU A 203 -6.13 -26.32 13.04
C GLU A 203 -5.29 -25.06 13.24
N ILE A 204 -5.45 -24.06 12.37
CA ILE A 204 -4.74 -22.78 12.49
C ILE A 204 -5.43 -21.86 13.51
N GLN A 205 -6.76 -21.73 13.45
CA GLN A 205 -7.51 -20.84 14.34
C GLN A 205 -7.46 -21.26 15.82
N SER A 206 -7.37 -22.57 16.12
CA SER A 206 -7.27 -23.06 17.50
C SER A 206 -5.93 -22.74 18.17
N VAL A 207 -4.86 -22.55 17.39
CA VAL A 207 -3.50 -22.25 17.89
C VAL A 207 -3.21 -20.74 17.85
N LEU A 208 -3.93 -19.98 17.02
CA LEU A 208 -3.74 -18.54 16.88
C LEU A 208 -4.07 -17.80 18.19
N ARG A 209 -3.19 -16.85 18.55
CA ARG A 209 -3.43 -15.93 19.66
C ARG A 209 -4.56 -14.97 19.31
N PRO A 210 -5.35 -14.51 20.29
CA PRO A 210 -6.35 -13.48 20.04
C PRO A 210 -5.70 -12.23 19.46
N LYS A 211 -6.44 -11.57 18.56
CA LYS A 211 -5.99 -10.34 17.91
C LYS A 211 -5.71 -9.26 18.97
N LEU A 212 -4.51 -8.70 18.94
CA LEU A 212 -4.15 -7.55 19.77
C LEU A 212 -4.91 -6.30 19.33
N GLU A 213 -5.35 -5.49 20.29
CA GLU A 213 -5.93 -4.19 20.00
C GLU A 213 -4.91 -3.31 19.28
N ALA A 214 -5.37 -2.57 18.27
CA ALA A 214 -4.53 -1.60 17.59
C ALA A 214 -4.01 -0.55 18.59
N PRO A 215 -2.79 -0.03 18.41
CA PRO A 215 -2.29 1.02 19.27
C PRO A 215 -3.25 2.22 19.24
N LYS A 216 -3.61 2.72 20.43
CA LYS A 216 -4.51 3.86 20.55
C LYS A 216 -3.90 5.06 19.83
N THR A 217 -4.64 5.61 18.87
CA THR A 217 -4.28 6.89 18.26
C THR A 217 -4.55 8.00 19.27
N PHE A 218 -3.49 8.63 19.75
CA PHE A 218 -3.63 9.74 20.68
C PHE A 218 -3.99 11.01 19.91
N LEU A 219 -5.11 11.64 20.28
CA LEU A 219 -5.44 13.00 19.86
C LEU A 219 -4.40 14.00 20.41
N ALA A 220 -4.40 15.22 19.88
CA ALA A 220 -3.52 16.29 20.34
C ALA A 220 -3.57 16.44 21.88
N LYS A 221 -2.38 16.45 22.50
CA LYS A 221 -2.26 16.58 23.96
C LYS A 221 -2.80 17.94 24.39
N SER A 222 -3.94 17.91 25.08
CA SER A 222 -4.54 19.11 25.67
C SER A 222 -3.81 19.51 26.94
N ASN A 223 -3.51 20.80 27.12
CA ASN A 223 -2.86 21.30 28.33
C ASN A 223 -3.82 21.19 29.54
N PRO A 224 -3.49 20.41 30.58
CA PRO A 224 -4.37 20.23 31.74
C PRO A 224 -4.58 21.51 32.55
N LEU A 225 -3.62 22.43 32.59
CA LEU A 225 -3.78 23.67 33.37
C LEU A 225 -4.84 24.60 32.76
N LYS A 226 -5.00 24.56 31.44
CA LYS A 226 -6.00 25.33 30.68
C LYS A 226 -7.32 24.57 30.53
N ASN A 227 -7.29 23.25 30.40
CA ASN A 227 -8.49 22.43 30.18
C ASN A 227 -8.99 21.78 31.49
N LYS A 228 -10.15 22.24 31.98
CA LYS A 228 -10.77 21.79 33.24
C LYS A 228 -11.03 20.28 33.28
N SER A 229 -11.51 19.67 32.20
CA SER A 229 -11.87 18.24 32.17
C SER A 229 -10.63 17.35 32.21
N VAL A 230 -9.56 17.75 31.52
CA VAL A 230 -8.27 17.06 31.53
C VAL A 230 -7.61 17.17 32.91
N MET A 231 -7.66 18.34 33.55
CA MET A 231 -7.19 18.50 34.93
C MET A 231 -7.96 17.63 35.91
N ALA A 232 -9.29 17.57 35.76
CA ALA A 232 -10.14 16.77 36.64
C ALA A 232 -9.86 15.27 36.48
N ARG A 233 -9.54 14.81 35.27
CA ARG A 233 -9.11 13.43 35.01
C ARG A 233 -7.76 13.12 35.67
N LEU A 234 -6.80 14.06 35.62
CA LEU A 234 -5.48 13.87 36.24
C LEU A 234 -5.51 14.01 37.76
N ASN A 235 -6.30 14.95 38.28
CA ASN A 235 -6.45 15.20 39.70
C ASN A 235 -7.91 15.55 40.05
N PRO A 236 -8.71 14.56 40.49
CA PRO A 236 -10.12 14.74 40.82
C PRO A 236 -10.39 15.81 41.89
N GLY A 237 -9.46 15.97 42.86
CA GLY A 237 -9.62 16.92 43.97
C GLY A 237 -9.37 18.39 43.60
N VAL A 238 -8.79 18.67 42.43
CA VAL A 238 -8.43 20.05 42.03
C VAL A 238 -9.65 20.92 41.80
N LEU A 239 -10.77 20.36 41.35
CA LEU A 239 -12.00 21.14 41.15
C LEU A 239 -12.51 21.69 42.49
N LYS A 240 -12.65 20.82 43.49
CA LYS A 240 -13.06 21.20 44.85
C LYS A 240 -12.09 22.18 45.48
N ARG A 241 -10.77 21.99 45.30
CA ARG A 241 -9.75 22.92 45.82
C ARG A 241 -9.83 24.30 45.15
N LYS A 242 -10.06 24.37 43.83
CA LYS A 242 -10.24 25.63 43.10
C LYS A 242 -11.50 26.35 43.55
N GLU A 243 -12.58 25.62 43.77
CA GLU A 243 -13.84 26.15 44.29
C GLU A 243 -13.69 26.69 45.71
N LEU A 244 -13.09 25.92 46.62
CA LEU A 244 -12.79 26.38 47.97
C LEU A 244 -11.88 27.62 47.98
N ARG A 245 -10.88 27.67 47.09
CA ARG A 245 -10.03 28.86 46.92
C ARG A 245 -10.83 30.06 46.44
N LYS A 246 -11.68 29.87 45.42
CA LYS A 246 -12.55 30.92 44.87
C LYS A 246 -13.46 31.49 45.97
N GLN A 247 -14.16 30.60 46.69
CA GLN A 247 -14.98 30.98 47.85
C GLN A 247 -14.13 31.77 48.86
N SER A 248 -12.97 31.27 49.26
CA SER A 248 -12.10 31.99 50.23
C SER A 248 -11.62 33.38 49.80
N SER A 249 -11.72 33.74 48.50
CA SER A 249 -11.33 35.04 47.95
C SER A 249 -12.53 35.96 47.63
N GLU A 250 -13.73 35.42 47.45
CA GLU A 250 -14.93 36.19 47.11
C GLU A 250 -15.55 36.82 48.36
N LYS A 251 -15.71 38.15 48.32
CA LYS A 251 -16.31 38.93 49.42
C LYS A 251 -17.76 38.48 49.64
N GLY A 252 -18.14 38.27 50.90
CA GLY A 252 -19.49 37.85 51.29
C GLY A 252 -19.68 36.33 51.42
N THR A 253 -18.62 35.52 51.20
CA THR A 253 -18.67 34.08 51.51
C THR A 253 -18.15 33.79 52.93
N ALA A 254 -18.69 32.76 53.57
CA ALA A 254 -18.25 32.33 54.90
C ALA A 254 -16.75 31.96 54.96
N ALA A 255 -16.22 31.41 53.87
CA ALA A 255 -14.81 31.05 53.76
C ALA A 255 -13.90 32.30 53.72
N PHE A 256 -14.33 33.37 53.04
CA PHE A 256 -13.58 34.64 52.99
C PHE A 256 -13.51 35.29 54.37
N ASP A 257 -14.62 35.33 55.10
CA ASP A 257 -14.68 35.94 56.43
C ASP A 257 -13.78 35.20 57.43
N MET A 258 -13.76 33.86 57.37
CA MET A 258 -12.83 33.05 58.16
C MET A 258 -11.35 33.37 57.86
N VAL A 259 -10.99 33.56 56.58
CA VAL A 259 -9.63 33.94 56.18
C VAL A 259 -9.28 35.35 56.68
N GLN A 260 -10.19 36.32 56.57
CA GLN A 260 -9.95 37.68 57.06
C GLN A 260 -9.79 37.74 58.58
N LYS A 261 -10.60 36.98 59.35
CA LYS A 261 -10.44 36.85 60.80
C LYS A 261 -9.03 36.33 61.15
N LYS A 262 -8.58 35.25 60.52
CA LYS A 262 -7.22 34.72 60.71
C LYS A 262 -6.13 35.70 60.28
N ARG A 263 -6.36 36.48 59.21
CA ARG A 263 -5.41 37.52 58.76
C ARG A 263 -5.28 38.65 59.78
N LYS A 264 -6.40 39.16 60.32
CA LYS A 264 -6.41 40.19 61.37
C LYS A 264 -5.67 39.73 62.62
N ALA A 265 -5.99 38.54 63.13
CA ALA A 265 -5.31 37.95 64.29
C ALA A 265 -3.80 37.78 64.05
N ARG A 266 -3.39 37.36 62.85
CA ARG A 266 -1.96 37.25 62.49
C ARG A 266 -1.27 38.61 62.45
N VAL A 267 -1.93 39.64 61.92
CA VAL A 267 -1.38 41.01 61.89
C VAL A 267 -1.24 41.56 63.31
N GLU A 268 -2.21 41.30 64.18
CA GLU A 268 -2.15 41.69 65.60
C GLU A 268 -1.02 40.96 66.34
N ALA A 269 -0.89 39.65 66.16
CA ALA A 269 0.23 38.86 66.70
C ALA A 269 1.58 39.34 66.16
N SER A 270 1.67 39.68 64.87
CA SER A 270 2.88 40.25 64.27
C SER A 270 3.18 41.65 64.80
N LYS A 271 2.17 42.50 65.04
CA LYS A 271 2.35 43.81 65.70
C LYS A 271 2.85 43.63 67.13
N ALA A 272 2.32 42.68 67.89
CA ALA A 272 2.79 42.36 69.23
C ALA A 272 4.25 41.89 69.22
N HIS A 273 4.58 40.92 68.37
CA HIS A 273 5.95 40.43 68.18
C HIS A 273 6.91 41.54 67.75
N ASN A 274 6.53 42.38 66.78
CA ASN A 274 7.37 43.49 66.34
C ASN A 274 7.56 44.53 67.46
N LYS A 275 6.54 44.77 68.29
CA LYS A 275 6.63 45.73 69.40
C LYS A 275 7.57 45.24 70.52
N THR A 276 7.67 43.93 70.73
CA THR A 276 8.56 43.32 71.74
C THR A 276 9.97 43.08 71.22
N GLN A 277 10.12 42.65 69.96
CA GLN A 277 11.39 42.21 69.39
C GLN A 277 12.10 43.27 68.54
N LYS A 278 11.42 44.36 68.14
CA LYS A 278 12.01 45.48 67.38
C LYS A 278 12.03 46.80 68.16
N LYS A 279 12.45 46.76 69.44
CA LYS A 279 12.76 47.94 70.25
C LYS A 279 14.10 47.77 70.97
N GLY A 280 14.83 48.88 71.14
CA GLY A 280 16.13 48.93 71.81
C GLY A 280 17.34 48.82 70.87
N ASP A 281 18.53 48.85 71.45
CA ASP A 281 19.81 48.90 70.71
C ASP A 281 20.24 47.55 70.13
N ALA A 282 19.54 46.46 70.48
CA ALA A 282 19.71 45.11 69.95
C ALA A 282 19.02 44.86 68.59
N THR A 283 18.67 45.93 67.85
CA THR A 283 18.22 45.76 66.46
C THR A 283 19.43 45.56 65.57
N PHE A 284 19.34 44.62 64.61
CA PHE A 284 20.47 44.21 63.75
C PHE A 284 21.22 45.39 63.12
N TYR A 285 20.50 46.43 62.67
CA TYR A 285 21.12 47.62 62.08
C TYR A 285 21.83 48.52 63.11
N LYS A 286 21.32 48.64 64.34
CA LYS A 286 21.97 49.44 65.39
C LYS A 286 23.21 48.74 65.97
N THR A 287 23.11 47.43 66.19
CA THR A 287 24.26 46.59 66.58
C THR A 287 25.36 46.60 65.51
N LEU A 288 25.00 46.58 64.23
CA LEU A 288 25.94 46.72 63.13
C LEU A 288 26.62 48.10 63.13
N MET A 289 25.88 49.19 63.29
CA MET A 289 26.44 50.55 63.31
C MET A 289 27.36 50.80 64.52
N ALA A 290 27.02 50.29 65.71
CA ALA A 290 27.87 50.39 66.89
C ALA A 290 29.24 49.71 66.70
N ALA A 291 29.29 48.60 65.96
CA ALA A 291 30.55 47.92 65.63
C ALA A 291 31.46 48.75 64.69
N PHE A 292 30.88 49.59 63.82
CA PHE A 292 31.64 50.51 62.97
C PHE A 292 32.12 51.75 63.73
N GLU A 293 31.33 52.25 64.70
CA GLU A 293 31.75 53.36 65.58
C GLU A 293 32.91 52.97 66.50
N ALA A 294 32.91 51.74 67.06
CA ALA A 294 34.03 51.21 67.84
C ALA A 294 35.32 51.09 67.01
N LYS A 295 35.21 50.60 65.77
CA LYS A 295 36.35 50.49 64.85
C LYS A 295 36.90 51.85 64.42
N ALA A 296 36.03 52.85 64.29
CA ALA A 296 36.44 54.24 64.04
C ALA A 296 37.13 54.89 65.25
N ALA A 297 36.80 54.48 66.47
CA ALA A 297 37.46 54.93 67.70
C ALA A 297 38.86 54.29 67.87
N GLU A 298 39.02 53.00 67.57
CA GLU A 298 40.34 52.33 67.52
C GLU A 298 41.26 52.96 66.48
N GLY A 299 40.75 53.26 65.28
CA GLY A 299 41.53 53.96 64.25
C GLY A 299 41.97 55.38 64.64
N LYS A 300 41.24 56.07 65.54
CA LYS A 300 41.65 57.37 66.10
C LYS A 300 42.67 57.22 67.24
N ALA A 301 42.61 56.13 68.01
CA ALA A 301 43.56 55.87 69.09
C ALA A 301 44.94 55.44 68.53
N VAL A 302 44.97 54.66 67.45
CA VAL A 302 46.21 54.29 66.74
C VAL A 302 46.88 55.52 66.14
N LYS A 303 46.12 56.39 65.45
CA LYS A 303 46.66 57.68 64.96
C LYS A 303 47.28 58.54 66.08
N LYS A 304 46.67 58.55 67.26
CA LYS A 304 47.14 59.33 68.41
C LYS A 304 48.37 58.70 69.10
N ALA A 305 48.64 57.42 68.87
CA ALA A 305 49.84 56.72 69.32
C ALA A 305 50.97 56.85 68.29
N ASP A 306 50.66 56.77 66.99
CA ASP A 306 51.61 57.04 65.91
C ASP A 306 52.11 58.50 65.96
N ASP A 307 51.23 59.47 66.23
CA ASP A 307 51.60 60.89 66.42
C ASP A 307 52.47 61.12 67.69
N ALA A 308 52.55 60.15 68.60
CA ALA A 308 53.36 60.23 69.84
C ALA A 308 54.72 59.51 69.72
N GLU A 309 54.89 58.62 68.74
CA GLU A 309 56.19 57.99 68.42
C GLU A 309 57.01 58.80 67.41
N GLU A 310 56.42 59.76 66.70
CA GLU A 310 57.16 60.70 65.81
C GLU A 310 57.80 61.91 66.55
N GLU A 311 57.63 62.04 67.87
CA GLU A 311 58.22 63.12 68.71
C GLU A 311 59.42 62.70 69.59
N GLU A 312 60.01 61.49 69.43
CA GLU A 312 61.29 61.06 70.05
C GLU A 312 62.48 61.01 69.07
#